data_AF-A0ABD3I614-F1
#
_entry.id   AF-A0ABD3I614-F1
#
_cell.length_a   1.000
_cell.length_b   1.000
_cell.length_c   1.000
_cell.angle_alpha   90.00
_cell.angle_beta   90.00
_cell.angle_gamma   90.00
#
_symmetry.space_group_name_H-M   'P 1'
#
loop_
_entity.id
_entity.type
_entity.pdbx_description
1 polymer ?
#
loop_
_entity_poly.entity_id
_entity_poly.type
_entity_poly.pdbx_seq_one_letter_code
_entity_poly.pdbx_strand_id
1 'polypeptide(L)'
;MGRGRKPMGASGFGFTFYIFWIFQVSPVLGFTGYGLKQQEPVLSRIAFGSCANQSAPQPIWTAISAFDPEVFIWLGDNIYADAKLPARFIGKKRNSGPFKNTPRFSHVSPEEMQKKYTIAKNNSGYSALRKTTQIIGTWDDHDYGLNDAGKEFPLKDISQQLMLDFLDEPKDSPRRKQKGVYTSYTYGPIGKRIKVILLDTRYHRDEVFSDGAILGEAQWAWLEREFKKRDAQVNLIASSIQVISNMSAVVRPFFHVESWSNFPAEQERLYKLIADYNVSGVIFMSGDVHFGEITRYDCAPAEYPLYDITSSGLTQAVEELTNSMLASILRFTAWYLPNTMRVYNSHCRYKSCVYGKRNFGTLEIDWDADPVMISMSVKDVLGRRVSGVEVPLSTLQPGALKTEPLKRGEVRRHCTLDADLPWIGKFRLAYSFFGLSFVLTASPCVMGYVAFKKLRAPRRRGHNQKPD
;
A
#
# COMPACT_ATOMS: atom_id res chain seq x y z
N MET A 1 -6.70 1.70 108.95
CA MET A 1 -6.96 3.17 108.99
C MET A 1 -7.04 3.63 107.54
N GLY A 2 -8.08 4.20 106.98
CA GLY A 2 -9.20 4.93 107.56
C GLY A 2 -9.44 6.14 106.65
N ARG A 3 -10.39 5.99 105.72
CA ARG A 3 -11.25 7.04 105.12
C ARG A 3 -10.64 8.07 104.15
N GLY A 4 -11.45 8.37 103.12
CA GLY A 4 -11.50 9.68 102.45
C GLY A 4 -11.66 9.60 100.93
N ARG A 5 -12.82 9.21 100.39
CA ARG A 5 -13.86 10.07 99.74
C ARG A 5 -13.40 10.97 98.57
N LYS A 6 -13.86 10.55 97.36
CA LYS A 6 -14.50 11.29 96.22
C LYS A 6 -13.73 12.43 95.50
N PRO A 7 -14.12 12.80 94.24
CA PRO A 7 -14.62 12.00 93.12
C PRO A 7 -14.09 12.45 91.73
N MET A 8 -14.64 11.82 90.67
CA MET A 8 -14.72 12.21 89.25
C MET A 8 -13.48 12.11 88.35
N GLY A 9 -13.64 11.33 87.27
CA GLY A 9 -13.46 11.87 85.93
C GLY A 9 -12.33 11.31 85.07
N ALA A 10 -12.69 10.32 84.26
CA ALA A 10 -12.28 10.12 82.87
C ALA A 10 -10.91 9.51 82.50
N SER A 11 -11.08 8.44 81.70
CA SER A 11 -10.37 8.08 80.47
C SER A 11 -9.08 7.26 80.54
N GLY A 12 -9.07 6.21 79.70
CA GLY A 12 -7.87 5.53 79.24
C GLY A 12 -7.78 4.06 79.65
N PHE A 13 -8.48 3.17 78.94
CA PHE A 13 -8.19 1.72 78.98
C PHE A 13 -7.31 1.36 77.79
N GLY A 14 -6.11 0.85 78.08
CA GLY A 14 -5.17 0.27 77.12
C GLY A 14 -5.34 -1.24 77.00
N PHE A 15 -5.39 -1.68 75.75
CA PHE A 15 -5.42 -3.07 75.23
C PHE A 15 -4.26 -3.93 75.76
N THR A 16 -4.36 -5.27 75.74
CA THR A 16 -3.79 -6.13 74.67
C THR A 16 -3.74 -7.57 75.25
N PHE A 17 -3.95 -8.70 74.59
CA PHE A 17 -4.44 -9.19 73.28
C PHE A 17 -4.63 -10.70 73.49
N TYR A 18 -5.61 -11.34 72.84
CA TYR A 18 -5.46 -12.73 72.34
C TYR A 18 -6.36 -12.90 71.12
N ILE A 19 -5.76 -13.29 70.00
CA ILE A 19 -6.39 -13.52 68.70
C ILE A 19 -6.86 -14.97 68.63
N PHE A 20 -8.15 -15.19 68.36
CA PHE A 20 -8.65 -16.44 67.76
C PHE A 20 -9.54 -16.09 66.57
N TRP A 21 -9.20 -16.67 65.43
CA TRP A 21 -9.90 -16.55 64.16
C TRP A 21 -11.21 -17.36 64.19
N ILE A 22 -12.34 -16.69 63.98
CA ILE A 22 -13.63 -17.35 63.72
C ILE A 22 -13.88 -17.27 62.21
N PHE A 23 -13.99 -18.44 61.58
CA PHE A 23 -14.48 -18.60 60.22
C PHE A 23 -15.98 -18.25 60.16
N GLN A 24 -16.35 -17.18 59.45
CA GLN A 24 -17.73 -16.97 59.02
C GLN A 24 -17.95 -17.58 57.63
N VAL A 25 -18.81 -18.59 57.58
CA VAL A 25 -19.36 -19.13 56.33
C VAL A 25 -20.56 -18.27 55.95
N SER A 26 -20.42 -17.45 54.92
CA SER A 26 -21.55 -16.77 54.28
C SER A 26 -22.04 -17.61 53.10
N PRO A 27 -23.36 -17.85 52.94
CA PRO A 27 -23.87 -18.59 51.81
C PRO A 27 -23.75 -17.72 50.55
N VAL A 28 -22.92 -18.16 49.62
CA VAL A 28 -22.90 -17.61 48.26
C VAL A 28 -24.15 -18.11 47.56
N LEU A 29 -25.21 -17.28 47.57
CA LEU A 29 -26.32 -17.42 46.63
C LEU A 29 -25.75 -17.25 45.23
N GLY A 30 -25.61 -18.37 44.52
CA GLY A 30 -25.19 -18.42 43.14
C GLY A 30 -26.20 -17.73 42.24
N PHE A 31 -25.93 -16.48 41.88
CA PHE A 31 -26.43 -15.95 40.62
C PHE A 31 -25.58 -16.58 39.52
N THR A 32 -26.10 -17.64 38.90
CA THR A 32 -25.71 -18.03 37.55
C THR A 32 -26.21 -16.93 36.61
N GLY A 33 -25.51 -15.80 36.59
CA GLY A 33 -25.60 -14.87 35.49
C GLY A 33 -25.13 -15.64 34.27
N TYR A 34 -26.05 -15.99 33.37
CA TYR A 34 -25.71 -16.27 31.99
C TYR A 34 -24.92 -15.05 31.51
N GLY A 35 -23.60 -15.16 31.51
CA GLY A 35 -22.72 -14.15 30.94
C GLY A 35 -23.12 -14.03 29.48
N LEU A 36 -23.85 -12.96 29.13
CA LEU A 36 -24.02 -12.57 27.75
C LEU A 36 -22.60 -12.39 27.21
N LYS A 37 -22.14 -13.38 26.43
CA LYS A 37 -20.85 -13.30 25.74
C LYS A 37 -20.93 -12.07 24.87
N GLN A 38 -20.24 -11.01 25.27
CA GLN A 38 -20.28 -9.73 24.57
C GLN A 38 -19.88 -10.02 23.12
N GLN A 39 -20.82 -9.79 22.21
CA GLN A 39 -20.65 -10.14 20.80
C GLN A 39 -19.51 -9.28 20.25
N GLU A 40 -18.52 -9.92 19.61
CA GLU A 40 -17.39 -9.22 19.03
C GLU A 40 -17.92 -8.14 18.06
N PRO A 41 -17.44 -6.88 18.16
CA PRO A 41 -17.93 -5.81 17.29
C PRO A 41 -17.61 -6.13 15.83
N VAL A 42 -18.58 -5.87 14.96
CA VAL A 42 -18.48 -6.10 13.51
C VAL A 42 -17.70 -4.93 12.90
N LEU A 43 -16.58 -5.23 12.24
CA LEU A 43 -15.80 -4.23 11.51
C LEU A 43 -16.49 -3.86 10.19
N SER A 44 -16.68 -2.58 9.94
CA SER A 44 -17.41 -2.04 8.80
C SER A 44 -16.68 -0.90 8.07
N ARG A 45 -15.87 -0.09 8.76
CA ARG A 45 -15.17 1.07 8.20
C ARG A 45 -13.66 0.99 8.40
N ILE A 46 -12.93 0.89 7.29
CA ILE A 46 -11.48 0.79 7.27
C ILE A 46 -10.91 1.91 6.40
N ALA A 47 -9.89 2.60 6.91
CA ALA A 47 -9.10 3.54 6.13
C ALA A 47 -7.65 3.06 6.03
N PHE A 48 -6.95 3.47 4.98
CA PHE A 48 -5.55 3.09 4.78
C PHE A 48 -4.79 4.07 3.89
N GLY A 49 -3.47 3.99 3.92
CA GLY A 49 -2.60 4.73 3.00
C GLY A 49 -1.12 4.55 3.28
N SER A 50 -0.31 5.08 2.36
CA SER A 50 1.16 5.13 2.46
C SER A 50 1.70 6.52 2.10
N CYS A 51 3.03 6.66 2.19
CA CYS A 51 3.78 7.80 1.66
C CYS A 51 3.51 9.10 2.43
N ALA A 52 3.70 9.01 3.76
CA ALA A 52 3.53 10.09 4.72
C ALA A 52 4.89 10.65 5.18
N ASN A 53 5.41 11.62 4.43
CA ASN A 53 6.54 12.42 4.85
C ASN A 53 6.18 13.22 6.11
N GLN A 54 6.78 12.82 7.22
CA GLN A 54 6.63 13.37 8.55
C GLN A 54 6.87 14.88 8.64
N SER A 55 7.68 15.43 7.72
CA SER A 55 8.01 16.86 7.69
C SER A 55 7.09 17.69 6.80
N ALA A 56 6.19 17.04 6.03
CA ALA A 56 5.26 17.72 5.16
C ALA A 56 3.93 18.04 5.89
N PRO A 57 3.19 19.10 5.48
CA PRO A 57 1.84 19.32 5.97
C PRO A 57 0.90 18.16 5.65
N GLN A 58 0.17 17.66 6.65
CA GLN A 58 -0.71 16.49 6.53
C GLN A 58 -2.18 16.83 6.84
N PRO A 59 -2.83 17.75 6.08
CA PRO A 59 -4.24 18.08 6.31
C PRO A 59 -5.20 16.90 6.07
N ILE A 60 -4.70 15.83 5.44
CA ILE A 60 -5.47 14.64 5.09
C ILE A 60 -6.03 13.91 6.32
N TRP A 61 -5.38 14.03 7.49
CA TRP A 61 -5.86 13.41 8.73
C TRP A 61 -7.24 13.89 9.15
N THR A 62 -7.62 15.12 8.81
CA THR A 62 -8.96 15.64 9.09
C THR A 62 -10.01 14.84 8.32
N ALA A 63 -9.78 14.57 7.04
CA ALA A 63 -10.70 13.79 6.22
C ALA A 63 -10.73 12.32 6.62
N ILE A 64 -9.57 11.74 6.99
CA ILE A 64 -9.50 10.37 7.51
C ILE A 64 -10.27 10.25 8.82
N SER A 65 -10.10 11.19 9.75
CA SER A 65 -10.82 11.17 11.03
C SER A 65 -12.32 11.38 10.85
N ALA A 66 -12.73 12.24 9.90
CA ALA A 66 -14.14 12.47 9.59
C ALA A 66 -14.82 11.26 8.92
N PHE A 67 -14.05 10.37 8.32
CA PHE A 67 -14.55 9.07 7.84
C PHE A 67 -14.86 8.09 8.98
N ASP A 68 -14.40 8.39 10.20
CA ASP A 68 -14.61 7.58 11.41
C ASP A 68 -14.22 6.10 11.22
N PRO A 69 -12.95 5.81 10.83
CA PRO A 69 -12.49 4.44 10.65
C PRO A 69 -12.33 3.74 12.00
N GLU A 70 -12.75 2.49 12.05
CA GLU A 70 -12.53 1.60 13.19
C GLU A 70 -11.07 1.10 13.20
N VAL A 71 -10.50 0.90 12.01
CA VAL A 71 -9.11 0.52 11.80
C VAL A 71 -8.47 1.41 10.72
N PHE A 72 -7.28 1.93 11.00
CA PHE A 72 -6.40 2.55 10.01
C PHE A 72 -5.20 1.65 9.73
N ILE A 73 -4.94 1.38 8.45
CA ILE A 73 -3.87 0.49 8.00
C ILE A 73 -2.78 1.29 7.29
N TRP A 74 -1.59 1.34 7.88
CA TRP A 74 -0.39 1.80 7.21
C TRP A 74 0.08 0.77 6.17
N LEU A 75 0.29 1.24 4.94
CA LEU A 75 0.81 0.43 3.84
C LEU A 75 2.30 0.70 3.57
N GLY A 76 3.00 1.40 4.48
CA GLY A 76 4.41 1.70 4.36
C GLY A 76 4.71 3.15 3.96
N ASP A 77 6.00 3.48 3.86
CA ASP A 77 6.48 4.87 3.85
C ASP A 77 5.83 5.72 4.94
N ASN A 78 5.76 5.12 6.13
CA ASN A 78 5.17 5.73 7.33
C ASN A 78 5.98 6.98 7.75
N ILE A 79 7.26 6.97 7.39
CA ILE A 79 8.20 8.08 7.41
C ILE A 79 9.12 7.98 6.18
N TYR A 80 9.80 9.08 5.87
CA TYR A 80 10.90 9.10 4.91
C TYR A 80 12.23 9.16 5.67
N ALA A 81 12.83 7.99 5.96
CA ALA A 81 14.00 7.89 6.81
C ALA A 81 15.30 8.19 6.07
N ASP A 82 15.44 7.78 4.82
CA ASP A 82 16.63 8.03 4.01
C ASP A 82 16.86 9.52 3.69
N ALA A 83 18.07 9.82 3.22
CA ALA A 83 18.48 11.14 2.79
C ALA A 83 18.59 11.19 1.26
N LYS A 84 17.83 12.10 0.64
CA LYS A 84 17.81 12.31 -0.81
C LYS A 84 18.84 13.37 -1.23
N LEU A 85 19.82 12.98 -2.03
CA LEU A 85 20.82 13.89 -2.57
C LEU A 85 20.26 14.69 -3.75
N PRO A 86 20.70 15.95 -3.95
CA PRO A 86 20.36 16.74 -5.13
C PRO A 86 20.72 16.02 -6.44
N ALA A 87 19.87 16.14 -7.45
CA ALA A 87 20.08 15.51 -8.74
C ALA A 87 21.31 16.10 -9.45
N ARG A 88 22.22 15.23 -9.88
CA ARG A 88 23.44 15.55 -10.62
C ARG A 88 23.53 14.71 -11.89
N PHE A 89 23.42 15.38 -13.03
CA PHE A 89 23.47 14.78 -14.37
C PHE A 89 24.84 14.87 -15.03
N ILE A 90 25.68 15.84 -14.62
CA ILE A 90 26.99 16.15 -15.20
C ILE A 90 28.06 16.14 -14.10
N GLY A 91 29.32 15.89 -14.47
CA GLY A 91 30.47 15.88 -13.56
C GLY A 91 30.93 14.47 -13.19
N LYS A 92 31.90 14.36 -12.27
CA LYS A 92 32.49 13.07 -11.86
C LYS A 92 31.55 12.18 -11.04
N LYS A 93 30.66 12.79 -10.24
CA LYS A 93 29.62 12.10 -9.45
C LYS A 93 28.25 12.45 -10.03
N ARG A 94 27.65 11.50 -10.72
CA ARG A 94 26.33 11.60 -11.35
C ARG A 94 25.40 10.64 -10.62
N ASN A 95 24.28 11.13 -10.10
CA ASN A 95 23.31 10.33 -9.37
C ASN A 95 21.93 10.35 -10.05
N SER A 96 21.84 10.94 -11.25
CA SER A 96 20.62 11.04 -12.04
C SER A 96 20.94 10.94 -13.53
N GLY A 97 20.00 10.39 -14.31
CA GLY A 97 20.16 10.17 -15.75
C GLY A 97 20.81 8.83 -16.13
N PRO A 98 20.96 8.57 -17.43
CA PRO A 98 21.37 7.26 -17.96
C PRO A 98 22.82 6.89 -17.62
N PHE A 99 23.67 7.87 -17.30
CA PHE A 99 25.09 7.68 -16.97
C PHE A 99 25.39 7.83 -15.47
N LYS A 100 24.40 7.58 -14.60
CA LYS A 100 24.58 7.63 -13.13
C LYS A 100 25.67 6.64 -12.68
N ASN A 101 26.49 7.05 -11.72
CA ASN A 101 27.59 6.25 -11.16
C ASN A 101 27.72 6.38 -9.63
N THR A 102 26.79 7.09 -8.99
CA THR A 102 26.73 7.24 -7.54
C THR A 102 25.27 7.12 -7.07
N PRO A 103 25.00 6.58 -5.87
CA PRO A 103 23.65 6.50 -5.34
C PRO A 103 23.02 7.89 -5.18
N ARG A 104 21.69 7.97 -5.35
CA ARG A 104 20.91 9.19 -5.10
C ARG A 104 20.46 9.28 -3.64
N PHE A 105 20.30 8.15 -2.98
CA PHE A 105 19.81 8.03 -1.63
C PHE A 105 20.87 7.40 -0.73
N SER A 106 20.84 7.76 0.55
CA SER A 106 21.69 7.17 1.59
C SER A 106 20.88 6.97 2.86
N HIS A 107 21.14 5.89 3.58
CA HIS A 107 20.51 5.65 4.88
C HIS A 107 20.98 6.67 5.91
N VAL A 108 20.18 6.84 6.97
CA VAL A 108 20.50 7.70 8.13
C VAL A 108 20.84 6.85 9.35
N SER A 109 21.31 7.48 10.43
CA SER A 109 21.53 6.77 11.70
C SER A 109 20.20 6.30 12.31
N PRO A 110 20.21 5.23 13.13
CA PRO A 110 19.04 4.80 13.88
C PRO A 110 18.40 5.90 14.72
N GLU A 111 19.21 6.78 15.32
CA GLU A 111 18.75 7.92 16.11
C GLU A 111 17.97 8.93 15.27
N GLU A 112 18.43 9.21 14.05
CA GLU A 112 17.73 10.11 13.12
C GLU A 112 16.42 9.50 12.62
N MET A 113 16.41 8.20 12.33
CA MET A 113 15.18 7.47 12.00
C MET A 113 14.18 7.50 13.17
N GLN A 114 14.64 7.30 14.40
CA GLN A 114 13.80 7.39 15.60
C GLN A 114 13.20 8.79 15.79
N LYS A 115 13.98 9.85 15.55
CA LYS A 115 13.47 11.24 15.57
C LYS A 115 12.39 11.44 14.51
N LYS A 116 12.58 10.92 13.30
CA LYS A 116 11.59 11.01 12.22
C LYS A 116 10.28 10.29 12.58
N TYR A 117 10.35 9.10 13.18
CA TYR A 117 9.17 8.43 13.73
C TYR A 117 8.51 9.24 14.85
N THR A 118 9.30 9.88 15.72
CA THR A 118 8.78 10.75 16.78
C THR A 118 8.00 11.94 16.21
N ILE A 119 8.53 12.59 15.15
CA ILE A 119 7.83 13.68 14.44
C ILE A 119 6.52 13.18 13.85
N ALA A 120 6.53 12.04 13.14
CA ALA A 120 5.33 11.46 12.54
C ALA A 120 4.26 11.16 13.61
N LYS A 121 4.69 10.52 14.71
CA LYS A 121 3.81 10.11 15.82
C LYS A 121 3.21 11.30 16.58
N ASN A 122 3.94 12.42 16.63
CA ASN A 122 3.51 13.68 17.25
C ASN A 122 2.76 14.62 16.31
N ASN A 123 2.57 14.25 15.03
CA ASN A 123 1.71 15.00 14.14
C ASN A 123 0.30 15.08 14.76
N SER A 124 -0.25 16.29 14.92
CA SER A 124 -1.50 16.49 15.67
C SER A 124 -2.69 15.75 15.07
N GLY A 125 -2.78 15.68 13.73
CA GLY A 125 -3.84 14.96 13.04
C GLY A 125 -3.76 13.45 13.24
N TYR A 126 -2.57 12.88 13.06
CA TYR A 126 -2.34 11.45 13.30
C TYR A 126 -2.49 11.07 14.78
N SER A 127 -1.98 11.91 15.69
CA SER A 127 -2.14 11.75 17.14
C SER A 127 -3.62 11.80 17.56
N ALA A 128 -4.44 12.63 16.92
CA ALA A 128 -5.87 12.65 17.16
C ALA A 128 -6.55 11.36 16.68
N LEU A 129 -6.26 10.90 15.46
CA LEU A 129 -6.79 9.65 14.91
C LEU A 129 -6.48 8.44 15.81
N ARG A 130 -5.24 8.35 16.32
CA ARG A 130 -4.78 7.29 17.24
C ARG A 130 -5.59 7.16 18.53
N LYS A 131 -6.35 8.18 18.93
CA LYS A 131 -7.16 8.14 20.16
C LYS A 131 -8.49 7.41 19.96
N THR A 132 -8.97 7.31 18.73
CA THR A 132 -10.30 6.79 18.40
C THR A 132 -10.26 5.58 17.48
N THR A 133 -9.14 5.36 16.79
CA THR A 133 -8.99 4.35 15.75
C THR A 133 -7.84 3.41 16.09
N GLN A 134 -8.03 2.11 15.89
CA GLN A 134 -6.93 1.15 15.99
C GLN A 134 -5.96 1.35 14.82
N ILE A 135 -4.67 1.53 15.13
CA ILE A 135 -3.63 1.64 14.11
C ILE A 135 -2.89 0.32 13.96
N ILE A 136 -2.83 -0.18 12.74
CA ILE A 136 -2.00 -1.32 12.36
C ILE A 136 -1.24 -0.99 11.06
N GLY A 137 -0.32 -1.85 10.63
CA GLY A 137 0.25 -1.75 9.30
C GLY A 137 1.63 -2.36 9.15
N THR A 138 2.21 -2.10 7.97
CA THR A 138 3.53 -2.56 7.53
C THR A 138 4.41 -1.37 7.12
N TRP A 139 5.64 -1.64 6.69
CA TRP A 139 6.59 -0.64 6.18
C TRP A 139 6.72 -0.70 4.66
N ASP A 140 7.46 0.25 4.10
CA ASP A 140 8.02 0.19 2.75
C ASP A 140 9.50 0.61 2.78
N ASP A 141 10.14 0.84 1.64
CA ASP A 141 11.58 1.09 1.53
C ASP A 141 12.08 2.31 2.34
N HIS A 142 11.33 3.42 2.35
CA HIS A 142 11.81 4.63 3.01
C HIS A 142 11.82 4.51 4.53
N ASP A 143 10.90 3.75 5.14
CA ASP A 143 10.89 3.48 6.58
C ASP A 143 11.59 2.16 6.95
N TYR A 144 11.84 1.29 5.97
CA TYR A 144 12.84 0.22 6.04
C TYR A 144 14.28 0.77 6.09
N GLY A 145 14.52 1.94 5.51
CA GLY A 145 15.68 2.79 5.79
C GLY A 145 16.53 3.21 4.59
N LEU A 146 16.23 2.71 3.39
CA LEU A 146 16.91 3.07 2.15
C LEU A 146 16.01 2.76 0.95
N ASN A 147 15.87 3.73 0.04
CA ASN A 147 15.08 3.60 -1.19
C ASN A 147 15.42 2.31 -1.96
N ASP A 148 14.38 1.59 -2.38
CA ASP A 148 14.37 0.28 -3.06
C ASP A 148 15.17 -0.84 -2.35
N ALA A 149 15.55 -0.70 -1.07
CA ALA A 149 16.38 -1.70 -0.40
C ALA A 149 15.58 -2.96 -0.01
N GLY A 150 16.28 -4.09 0.04
CA GLY A 150 15.74 -5.40 0.40
C GLY A 150 16.58 -6.10 1.46
N LYS A 151 16.73 -7.41 1.31
CA LYS A 151 17.39 -8.27 2.31
C LYS A 151 18.86 -7.89 2.59
N GLU A 152 19.52 -7.19 1.67
CA GLU A 152 20.89 -6.72 1.76
C GLU A 152 21.08 -5.55 2.72
N PHE A 153 20.01 -4.87 3.13
CA PHE A 153 20.12 -3.69 3.99
C PHE A 153 20.60 -4.05 5.41
N PRO A 154 21.75 -3.52 5.87
CA PRO A 154 22.38 -3.96 7.12
C PRO A 154 21.63 -3.51 8.38
N LEU A 155 20.82 -2.44 8.31
CA LEU A 155 20.10 -1.89 9.48
C LEU A 155 18.65 -2.35 9.55
N LYS A 156 18.24 -3.37 8.76
CA LYS A 156 16.85 -3.84 8.71
C LYS A 156 16.29 -4.31 10.05
N ASP A 157 17.12 -4.99 10.86
CA ASP A 157 16.73 -5.44 12.20
C ASP A 157 16.46 -4.27 13.15
N ILE A 158 17.25 -3.19 13.05
CA ILE A 158 17.06 -1.98 13.87
C ILE A 158 15.81 -1.22 13.40
N SER A 159 15.66 -1.06 12.09
CA SER A 159 14.49 -0.41 11.48
C SER A 159 13.20 -1.14 11.87
N GLN A 160 13.25 -2.47 12.00
CA GLN A 160 12.11 -3.28 12.47
C GLN A 160 11.67 -2.87 13.86
N GLN A 161 12.62 -2.71 14.79
CA GLN A 161 12.29 -2.32 16.16
C GLN A 161 11.71 -0.91 16.22
N LEU A 162 12.26 0.03 15.44
CA LEU A 162 11.79 1.41 15.39
C LEU A 162 10.38 1.52 14.79
N MET A 163 10.10 0.79 13.71
CA MET A 163 8.77 0.72 13.12
C MET A 163 7.75 0.12 14.10
N LEU A 164 8.10 -0.97 14.77
CA LEU A 164 7.23 -1.60 15.77
C LEU A 164 7.01 -0.71 16.99
N ASP A 165 8.01 0.08 17.41
CA ASP A 165 7.82 1.12 18.44
C ASP A 165 6.92 2.27 17.96
N PHE A 166 7.01 2.66 16.69
CA PHE A 166 6.10 3.63 16.09
C PHE A 166 4.64 3.15 16.13
N LEU A 167 4.39 1.89 15.82
CA LEU A 167 3.07 1.25 15.86
C LEU A 167 2.58 0.87 17.27
N ASP A 168 3.33 1.19 18.33
CA ASP A 168 3.00 0.78 19.71
C ASP A 168 2.89 -0.75 19.88
N GLU A 169 3.66 -1.50 19.10
CA GLU A 169 3.61 -2.97 19.14
C GLU A 169 4.05 -3.49 20.53
N PRO A 170 3.30 -4.42 21.13
CA PRO A 170 3.64 -5.01 22.41
C PRO A 170 5.08 -5.54 22.46
N LYS A 171 5.73 -5.38 23.62
CA LYS A 171 7.14 -5.78 23.79
C LYS A 171 7.35 -7.30 23.72
N ASP A 172 6.32 -8.08 24.00
CA ASP A 172 6.30 -9.54 23.92
C ASP A 172 5.83 -10.09 22.57
N SER A 173 5.46 -9.21 21.62
CA SER A 173 4.99 -9.63 20.29
C SER A 173 6.02 -10.52 19.57
N PRO A 174 5.57 -11.60 18.88
CA PRO A 174 6.43 -12.39 18.00
C PRO A 174 7.13 -11.54 16.94
N ARG A 175 6.52 -10.43 16.50
CA ARG A 175 7.10 -9.50 15.52
C ARG A 175 8.41 -8.87 15.98
N ARG A 176 8.66 -8.80 17.29
CA ARG A 176 9.92 -8.28 17.85
C ARG A 176 11.09 -9.24 17.64
N LYS A 177 10.83 -10.53 17.40
CA LYS A 177 11.82 -11.61 17.32
C LYS A 177 11.90 -12.26 15.94
N GLN A 178 10.78 -12.34 15.23
CA GLN A 178 10.74 -12.89 13.88
C GLN A 178 11.47 -11.97 12.88
N LYS A 179 11.74 -12.49 11.70
CA LYS A 179 12.41 -11.77 10.61
C LYS A 179 11.37 -11.16 9.68
N GLY A 180 11.12 -9.86 9.81
CA GLY A 180 10.07 -9.11 9.12
C GLY A 180 8.85 -8.75 10.00
N VAL A 181 8.09 -7.73 9.60
CA VAL A 181 6.98 -7.12 10.38
C VAL A 181 5.60 -7.72 10.13
N TYR A 182 5.53 -8.80 9.34
CA TYR A 182 4.28 -9.42 8.93
C TYR A 182 3.45 -9.97 10.10
N THR A 183 2.13 -9.86 10.01
CA THR A 183 1.18 -10.36 11.02
C THR A 183 -0.25 -10.38 10.46
N SER A 184 -1.21 -10.84 11.26
CA SER A 184 -2.64 -10.78 10.91
C SER A 184 -3.50 -10.39 12.11
N TYR A 185 -4.65 -9.78 11.81
CA TYR A 185 -5.69 -9.42 12.76
C TYR A 185 -7.02 -10.00 12.29
N THR A 186 -7.86 -10.44 13.22
CA THR A 186 -9.19 -10.97 12.92
C THR A 186 -10.22 -10.16 13.67
N TYR A 187 -11.24 -9.68 12.97
CA TYR A 187 -12.30 -8.82 13.50
C TYR A 187 -13.66 -9.42 13.21
N GLY A 188 -14.59 -9.17 14.12
CA GLY A 188 -16.00 -9.56 13.96
C GLY A 188 -16.29 -11.05 14.22
N PRO A 189 -17.57 -11.33 14.50
CA PRO A 189 -18.04 -12.67 14.80
C PRO A 189 -18.04 -13.55 13.55
N ILE A 190 -18.13 -14.87 13.74
CA ILE A 190 -18.30 -15.83 12.65
C ILE A 190 -19.50 -15.40 11.77
N GLY A 191 -19.31 -15.37 10.45
CA GLY A 191 -20.33 -14.93 9.47
C GLY A 191 -20.22 -13.46 9.07
N LYS A 192 -19.61 -12.61 9.91
CA LYS A 192 -19.27 -11.21 9.61
C LYS A 192 -17.79 -10.93 9.93
N ARG A 193 -16.92 -11.90 9.65
CA ARG A 193 -15.50 -11.90 10.03
C ARG A 193 -14.61 -11.35 8.92
N ILE A 194 -13.74 -10.41 9.29
CA ILE A 194 -12.70 -9.86 8.43
C ILE A 194 -11.34 -10.27 8.98
N LYS A 195 -10.48 -10.84 8.12
CA LYS A 195 -9.06 -11.03 8.42
C LYS A 195 -8.24 -9.99 7.67
N VAL A 196 -7.44 -9.22 8.40
CA VAL A 196 -6.42 -8.35 7.83
C VAL A 196 -5.08 -9.06 7.91
N ILE A 197 -4.41 -9.24 6.77
CA ILE A 197 -3.11 -9.86 6.62
C ILE A 197 -2.13 -8.76 6.20
N LEU A 198 -1.13 -8.50 7.03
CA LEU A 198 -0.09 -7.52 6.76
C LEU A 198 1.14 -8.27 6.25
N LEU A 199 1.49 -8.06 4.98
CA LEU A 199 2.70 -8.61 4.38
C LEU A 199 3.91 -7.71 4.66
N ASP A 200 5.09 -8.27 4.44
CA ASP A 200 6.38 -7.60 4.52
C ASP A 200 7.09 -7.93 3.22
N THR A 201 7.24 -6.91 2.38
CA THR A 201 7.75 -7.01 1.02
C THR A 201 9.18 -6.49 0.91
N ARG A 202 9.88 -6.32 2.05
CA ARG A 202 11.23 -5.74 2.12
C ARG A 202 12.24 -6.67 2.79
N TYR A 203 11.92 -7.24 3.95
CA TYR A 203 12.90 -7.91 4.83
C TYR A 203 13.69 -9.04 4.15
N HIS A 204 12.99 -9.84 3.34
CA HIS A 204 13.54 -10.98 2.60
C HIS A 204 13.67 -10.73 1.10
N ARG A 205 13.25 -9.56 0.63
CA ARG A 205 13.13 -9.28 -0.80
C ARG A 205 14.50 -9.22 -1.47
N ASP A 206 14.62 -9.94 -2.57
CA ASP A 206 15.77 -9.91 -3.47
C ASP A 206 15.83 -8.61 -4.29
N GLU A 207 16.89 -8.48 -5.09
CA GLU A 207 17.04 -7.35 -6.01
C GLU A 207 15.88 -7.30 -7.01
N VAL A 208 15.39 -6.09 -7.32
CA VAL A 208 14.30 -5.89 -8.27
C VAL A 208 14.69 -6.39 -9.67
N PHE A 209 13.72 -6.99 -10.38
CA PHE A 209 13.91 -7.60 -11.71
C PHE A 209 14.78 -8.87 -11.70
N SER A 210 14.88 -9.52 -10.55
CA SER A 210 15.35 -10.90 -10.46
C SER A 210 14.17 -11.86 -10.39
N ASP A 211 14.42 -13.15 -10.64
CA ASP A 211 13.50 -14.24 -10.28
C ASP A 211 13.61 -14.59 -8.77
N GLY A 212 13.94 -13.59 -7.94
CA GLY A 212 14.20 -13.74 -6.52
C GLY A 212 12.94 -13.74 -5.65
N ALA A 213 13.14 -13.91 -4.34
CA ALA A 213 12.05 -13.95 -3.37
C ALA A 213 11.56 -12.54 -3.00
N ILE A 214 10.30 -12.43 -2.58
CA ILE A 214 9.76 -11.25 -1.90
C ILE A 214 9.61 -11.53 -0.40
N LEU A 215 8.79 -12.54 -0.05
CA LEU A 215 8.36 -12.78 1.34
C LEU A 215 9.35 -13.65 2.13
N GLY A 216 10.08 -14.53 1.44
CA GLY A 216 10.87 -15.58 2.06
C GLY A 216 10.03 -16.72 2.66
N GLU A 217 10.64 -17.91 2.78
CA GLU A 217 9.90 -19.15 3.07
C GLU A 217 9.18 -19.16 4.42
N ALA A 218 9.73 -18.52 5.45
CA ALA A 218 9.09 -18.45 6.77
C ALA A 218 7.75 -17.70 6.73
N GLN A 219 7.70 -16.61 5.96
CA GLN A 219 6.50 -15.81 5.78
C GLN A 219 5.51 -16.51 4.84
N TRP A 220 5.98 -17.19 3.78
CA TRP A 220 5.13 -18.03 2.93
C TRP A 220 4.42 -19.13 3.72
N ALA A 221 5.18 -19.87 4.54
CA ALA A 221 4.62 -20.91 5.40
C ALA A 221 3.65 -20.33 6.44
N TRP A 222 3.89 -19.11 6.93
CA TRP A 222 2.96 -18.41 7.81
C TRP A 222 1.67 -18.01 7.09
N LEU A 223 1.77 -17.44 5.89
CA LEU A 223 0.61 -17.02 5.09
C LEU A 223 -0.29 -18.22 4.74
N GLU A 224 0.32 -19.34 4.38
CA GLU A 224 -0.40 -20.60 4.16
C GLU A 224 -1.20 -21.03 5.41
N ARG A 225 -0.60 -20.93 6.61
CA ARG A 225 -1.32 -21.23 7.87
C ARG A 225 -2.47 -20.27 8.12
N GLU A 226 -2.33 -19.00 7.76
CA GLU A 226 -3.44 -18.03 7.87
C GLU A 226 -4.60 -18.35 6.94
N PHE A 227 -4.31 -18.76 5.71
CA PHE A 227 -5.33 -19.19 4.74
C PHE A 227 -6.00 -20.52 5.10
N LYS A 228 -5.29 -21.44 5.76
CA LYS A 228 -5.87 -22.70 6.28
C LYS A 228 -7.02 -22.50 7.27
N LYS A 229 -7.07 -21.38 7.98
CA LYS A 229 -8.12 -21.14 9.01
C LYS A 229 -9.52 -21.02 8.39
N ARG A 230 -9.64 -20.47 7.18
CA ARG A 230 -10.89 -20.38 6.38
C ARG A 230 -12.13 -19.87 7.13
N ASP A 231 -11.94 -18.99 8.11
CA ASP A 231 -13.00 -18.54 9.01
C ASP A 231 -13.50 -17.11 8.71
N ALA A 232 -12.75 -16.36 7.90
CA ALA A 232 -13.10 -15.01 7.49
C ALA A 232 -13.91 -14.98 6.18
N GLN A 233 -14.92 -14.12 6.13
CA GLN A 233 -15.70 -13.84 4.91
C GLN A 233 -14.96 -12.87 3.98
N VAL A 234 -14.11 -12.01 4.54
CA VAL A 234 -13.27 -11.05 3.81
C VAL A 234 -11.83 -11.17 4.29
N ASN A 235 -10.89 -11.32 3.34
CA ASN A 235 -9.46 -11.41 3.60
C ASN A 235 -8.78 -10.19 2.96
N LEU A 236 -8.49 -9.18 3.77
CA LEU A 236 -7.80 -7.97 3.34
C LEU A 236 -6.29 -8.19 3.42
N ILE A 237 -5.59 -8.11 2.29
CA ILE A 237 -4.15 -8.34 2.22
C ILE A 237 -3.45 -6.99 1.95
N ALA A 238 -2.77 -6.47 2.96
CA ALA A 238 -1.97 -5.25 2.85
C ALA A 238 -0.56 -5.59 2.36
N SER A 239 -0.15 -4.93 1.28
CA SER A 239 1.18 -5.02 0.66
C SER A 239 1.77 -3.63 0.53
N SER A 240 3.09 -3.45 0.69
CA SER A 240 3.69 -2.11 0.54
C SER A 240 3.67 -1.65 -0.91
N ILE A 241 3.99 -2.56 -1.82
CA ILE A 241 3.98 -2.37 -3.27
C ILE A 241 2.71 -2.95 -3.92
N GLN A 242 2.35 -2.48 -5.11
CA GLN A 242 1.16 -2.97 -5.83
C GLN A 242 1.24 -4.47 -6.12
N VAL A 243 0.16 -5.19 -5.82
CA VAL A 243 0.02 -6.61 -6.14
C VAL A 243 -0.53 -6.78 -7.55
N ILE A 244 -1.54 -6.02 -7.95
CA ILE A 244 -2.15 -6.09 -9.28
C ILE A 244 -1.81 -4.81 -10.06
N SER A 245 -0.76 -4.86 -10.88
CA SER A 245 -0.38 -3.73 -11.73
C SER A 245 0.28 -4.19 -13.03
N ASN A 246 0.14 -3.39 -14.07
CA ASN A 246 1.00 -3.49 -15.25
C ASN A 246 1.58 -2.13 -15.66
N MET A 247 1.63 -1.20 -14.70
CA MET A 247 2.22 0.11 -14.90
C MET A 247 3.74 0.01 -15.10
N SER A 248 4.40 -0.87 -14.34
CA SER A 248 5.86 -1.02 -14.35
C SER A 248 6.41 -1.32 -15.74
N ALA A 249 5.75 -2.15 -16.56
CA ALA A 249 6.24 -2.39 -17.91
C ALA A 249 6.08 -1.13 -18.76
N VAL A 250 4.86 -0.59 -18.85
CA VAL A 250 4.51 0.44 -19.86
C VAL A 250 5.26 1.77 -19.69
N VAL A 251 5.80 2.06 -18.50
CA VAL A 251 6.54 3.29 -18.22
C VAL A 251 8.06 3.18 -18.40
N ARG A 252 8.58 1.97 -18.65
CA ARG A 252 10.01 1.77 -18.91
C ARG A 252 10.43 2.30 -20.29
N PRO A 253 11.71 2.68 -20.44
CA PRO A 253 12.77 2.72 -19.42
C PRO A 253 12.80 4.02 -18.61
N PHE A 254 11.79 4.90 -18.75
CA PHE A 254 11.85 6.26 -18.19
C PHE A 254 11.59 6.31 -16.69
N PHE A 255 10.70 5.45 -16.20
CA PHE A 255 10.35 5.34 -14.80
C PHE A 255 10.48 3.90 -14.33
N HIS A 256 10.74 3.77 -13.04
CA HIS A 256 10.68 2.52 -12.30
C HIS A 256 9.62 2.68 -11.22
N VAL A 257 8.79 1.66 -11.08
CA VAL A 257 7.78 1.51 -10.03
C VAL A 257 7.91 0.08 -9.55
N GLU A 258 8.01 -0.11 -8.24
CA GLU A 258 8.08 -1.45 -7.67
C GLU A 258 6.68 -2.08 -7.61
N SER A 259 6.60 -3.35 -7.98
CA SER A 259 5.38 -4.13 -7.84
C SER A 259 5.69 -5.61 -7.76
N TRP A 260 4.71 -6.40 -7.33
CA TRP A 260 4.82 -7.86 -7.35
C TRP A 260 5.12 -8.39 -8.76
N SER A 261 4.73 -7.68 -9.82
CA SER A 261 5.03 -8.08 -11.18
C SER A 261 6.50 -7.92 -11.59
N ASN A 262 7.34 -7.34 -10.72
CA ASN A 262 8.80 -7.42 -10.87
C ASN A 262 9.37 -8.76 -10.40
N PHE A 263 8.56 -9.59 -9.74
CA PHE A 263 8.88 -10.93 -9.25
C PHE A 263 7.75 -11.92 -9.64
N PRO A 264 7.61 -12.23 -10.95
CA PRO A 264 6.44 -12.94 -11.47
C PRO A 264 6.18 -14.30 -10.81
N ALA A 265 7.23 -15.04 -10.44
CA ALA A 265 7.10 -16.32 -9.76
C ALA A 265 6.47 -16.19 -8.36
N GLU A 266 6.83 -15.15 -7.60
CA GLU A 266 6.27 -14.87 -6.27
C GLU A 266 4.81 -14.38 -6.38
N GLN A 267 4.51 -13.59 -7.41
CA GLN A 267 3.13 -13.15 -7.72
C GLN A 267 2.23 -14.34 -8.09
N GLU A 268 2.71 -15.24 -8.95
CA GLU A 268 1.99 -16.46 -9.31
C GLU A 268 1.79 -17.37 -8.08
N ARG A 269 2.83 -17.53 -7.24
CA ARG A 269 2.75 -18.29 -5.98
C ARG A 269 1.65 -17.74 -5.07
N LEU A 270 1.50 -16.41 -4.96
CA LEU A 270 0.43 -15.79 -4.16
C LEU A 270 -0.96 -16.17 -4.69
N TYR A 271 -1.19 -16.00 -5.99
CA TYR A 271 -2.49 -16.31 -6.60
C TYR A 271 -2.81 -17.80 -6.53
N LYS A 272 -1.82 -18.66 -6.74
CA LYS A 272 -1.96 -20.10 -6.60
C LYS A 272 -2.31 -20.48 -5.16
N LEU A 273 -1.65 -19.88 -4.17
CA LEU A 273 -1.92 -20.17 -2.77
C LEU A 273 -3.35 -19.76 -2.37
N ILE A 274 -3.84 -18.62 -2.85
CA ILE A 274 -5.23 -18.18 -2.67
C ILE A 274 -6.21 -19.23 -3.24
N ALA A 275 -5.93 -19.73 -4.45
CA ALA A 275 -6.75 -20.72 -5.13
C ALA A 275 -6.70 -22.10 -4.46
N ASP A 276 -5.51 -22.63 -4.17
CA ASP A 276 -5.30 -23.93 -3.51
C ASP A 276 -6.04 -24.01 -2.18
N TYR A 277 -6.13 -22.88 -1.46
CA TYR A 277 -6.83 -22.78 -0.20
C TYR A 277 -8.26 -22.28 -0.30
N ASN A 278 -8.82 -22.07 -1.50
CA ASN A 278 -10.18 -21.55 -1.71
C ASN A 278 -10.48 -20.33 -0.82
N VAL A 279 -9.50 -19.43 -0.68
CA VAL A 279 -9.64 -18.25 0.17
C VAL A 279 -10.68 -17.35 -0.49
N SER A 280 -11.71 -16.97 0.25
CA SER A 280 -12.78 -16.09 -0.23
C SER A 280 -12.54 -14.63 0.19
N GLY A 281 -13.21 -13.72 -0.50
CA GLY A 281 -13.24 -12.30 -0.14
C GLY A 281 -11.89 -11.62 -0.16
N VAL A 282 -10.95 -12.07 -1.01
CA VAL A 282 -9.61 -11.47 -1.08
C VAL A 282 -9.66 -10.10 -1.74
N ILE A 283 -9.16 -9.09 -1.04
CA ILE A 283 -8.98 -7.73 -1.53
C ILE A 283 -7.59 -7.25 -1.10
N PHE A 284 -6.80 -6.77 -2.06
CA PHE A 284 -5.49 -6.18 -1.80
C PHE A 284 -5.60 -4.68 -1.53
N MET A 285 -4.68 -4.18 -0.70
CA MET A 285 -4.46 -2.75 -0.46
C MET A 285 -2.97 -2.48 -0.62
N SER A 286 -2.60 -1.45 -1.39
CA SER A 286 -1.20 -1.17 -1.76
C SER A 286 -0.78 0.30 -1.73
N GLY A 287 0.54 0.52 -1.66
CA GLY A 287 1.21 1.82 -1.51
C GLY A 287 2.27 2.13 -2.60
N ASP A 288 3.44 2.66 -2.21
CA ASP A 288 4.65 2.96 -3.02
C ASP A 288 4.53 4.07 -4.09
N VAL A 289 3.52 3.98 -4.94
CA VAL A 289 3.54 4.61 -6.28
C VAL A 289 3.20 6.11 -6.35
N HIS A 290 2.92 6.78 -5.23
CA HIS A 290 2.55 8.19 -5.12
C HIS A 290 1.28 8.64 -5.90
N PHE A 291 0.40 7.70 -6.25
CA PHE A 291 -0.95 7.99 -6.74
C PHE A 291 -1.98 7.00 -6.18
N GLY A 292 -3.25 7.32 -6.37
CA GLY A 292 -4.37 6.42 -6.07
C GLY A 292 -4.99 5.81 -7.33
N GLU A 293 -5.30 4.51 -7.30
CA GLU A 293 -6.06 3.81 -8.33
C GLU A 293 -6.74 2.54 -7.79
N ILE A 294 -7.61 1.95 -8.60
CA ILE A 294 -8.19 0.62 -8.33
C ILE A 294 -7.93 -0.26 -9.54
N THR A 295 -7.32 -1.42 -9.31
CA THR A 295 -7.08 -2.44 -10.32
C THR A 295 -7.82 -3.73 -9.97
N ARG A 296 -8.02 -4.57 -11.00
CA ARG A 296 -8.80 -5.81 -10.93
C ARG A 296 -8.19 -6.89 -11.82
N TYR A 297 -8.15 -8.11 -11.32
CA TYR A 297 -7.68 -9.32 -12.01
C TYR A 297 -8.75 -10.43 -11.99
N ASP A 298 -9.30 -10.72 -13.17
CA ASP A 298 -10.37 -11.69 -13.43
C ASP A 298 -9.86 -13.09 -13.81
N CYS A 299 -8.58 -13.18 -14.14
CA CYS A 299 -7.93 -14.41 -14.60
C CYS A 299 -7.14 -15.13 -13.50
N ALA A 300 -7.34 -14.75 -12.24
CA ALA A 300 -6.74 -15.46 -11.13
C ALA A 300 -7.25 -16.91 -11.07
N PRO A 301 -6.40 -17.90 -10.70
CA PRO A 301 -6.83 -19.30 -10.55
C PRO A 301 -7.93 -19.51 -9.50
N ALA A 302 -8.21 -18.52 -8.65
CA ALA A 302 -9.26 -18.57 -7.64
C ALA A 302 -10.68 -18.45 -8.21
N GLU A 303 -10.84 -18.14 -9.51
CA GLU A 303 -12.13 -18.04 -10.21
C GLU A 303 -13.09 -17.00 -9.61
N TYR A 304 -12.55 -15.86 -9.17
CA TYR A 304 -13.30 -14.64 -8.83
C TYR A 304 -12.40 -13.39 -9.01
N PRO A 305 -12.98 -12.20 -9.20
CA PRO A 305 -12.19 -10.98 -9.37
C PRO A 305 -11.38 -10.64 -8.12
N LEU A 306 -10.06 -10.55 -8.26
CA LEU A 306 -9.18 -9.98 -7.24
C LEU A 306 -9.08 -8.47 -7.47
N TYR A 307 -9.28 -7.68 -6.42
CA TYR A 307 -9.12 -6.22 -6.47
C TYR A 307 -7.86 -5.79 -5.73
N ASP A 308 -7.21 -4.73 -6.21
CA ASP A 308 -6.13 -4.04 -5.51
C ASP A 308 -6.43 -2.54 -5.47
N ILE A 309 -6.54 -2.00 -4.26
CA ILE A 309 -6.86 -0.61 -4.01
C ILE A 309 -5.55 0.07 -3.60
N THR A 310 -4.98 0.83 -4.53
CA THR A 310 -3.74 1.56 -4.27
C THR A 310 -4.06 2.94 -3.73
N SER A 311 -3.51 3.27 -2.57
CA SER A 311 -3.60 4.59 -1.96
C SER A 311 -2.23 5.05 -1.50
N SER A 312 -1.46 5.57 -2.44
CA SER A 312 -0.10 6.01 -2.21
C SER A 312 -0.01 7.52 -2.36
N GLY A 313 0.07 8.25 -1.25
CA GLY A 313 0.16 9.71 -1.31
C GLY A 313 -0.62 10.43 -0.22
N LEU A 314 -0.46 10.00 1.03
CA LEU A 314 -0.92 10.79 2.17
C LEU A 314 -0.28 12.19 2.17
N THR A 315 0.98 12.26 1.72
CA THR A 315 1.69 13.52 1.51
C THR A 315 2.46 13.57 0.18
N GLN A 316 3.15 12.49 -0.19
CA GLN A 316 3.96 12.41 -1.40
C GLN A 316 3.05 11.98 -2.56
N ALA A 317 2.52 12.95 -3.29
CA ALA A 317 1.64 12.71 -4.42
C ALA A 317 2.31 13.16 -5.72
N VAL A 318 2.33 12.30 -6.74
CA VAL A 318 3.16 12.45 -7.94
C VAL A 318 2.94 13.77 -8.69
N GLU A 319 1.70 14.29 -8.73
CA GLU A 319 1.39 15.57 -9.36
C GLU A 319 1.77 16.78 -8.49
N GLU A 320 1.88 16.62 -7.17
CA GLU A 320 2.22 17.69 -6.23
C GLU A 320 3.73 17.75 -5.95
N LEU A 321 4.48 16.69 -6.27
CA LEU A 321 5.94 16.63 -6.17
C LEU A 321 6.67 17.23 -7.37
N THR A 322 5.93 17.65 -8.40
CA THR A 322 6.47 18.16 -9.66
C THR A 322 5.92 19.55 -9.97
N ASN A 323 6.58 20.28 -10.87
CA ASN A 323 6.04 21.56 -11.35
C ASN A 323 4.76 21.35 -12.19
N SER A 324 3.98 22.42 -12.37
CA SER A 324 2.68 22.37 -13.06
C SER A 324 2.74 21.83 -14.50
N MET A 325 3.82 22.11 -15.22
CA MET A 325 4.04 21.57 -16.57
C MET A 325 4.22 20.06 -16.53
N LEU A 326 5.08 19.55 -15.64
CA LEU A 326 5.34 18.12 -15.52
C LEU A 326 4.12 17.37 -14.97
N ALA A 327 3.38 17.94 -14.03
CA ALA A 327 2.09 17.41 -13.57
C ALA A 327 1.09 17.24 -14.73
N SER A 328 1.05 18.20 -15.66
CA SER A 328 0.17 18.12 -16.85
C SER A 328 0.60 16.98 -17.78
N ILE A 329 1.91 16.80 -17.97
CA ILE A 329 2.48 15.68 -18.74
C ILE A 329 2.15 14.35 -18.07
N LEU A 330 2.30 14.24 -16.75
CA LEU A 330 1.99 13.01 -16.01
C LEU A 330 0.52 12.62 -16.13
N ARG A 331 -0.40 13.59 -16.01
CA ARG A 331 -1.84 13.33 -16.24
C ARG A 331 -2.13 12.85 -17.66
N PHE A 332 -1.50 13.46 -18.66
CA PHE A 332 -1.63 13.02 -20.05
C PHE A 332 -1.09 11.59 -20.23
N THR A 333 0.10 11.30 -19.71
CA THR A 333 0.72 9.97 -19.76
C THR A 333 -0.16 8.92 -19.08
N ALA A 334 -0.73 9.22 -17.91
CA ALA A 334 -1.63 8.30 -17.21
C ALA A 334 -2.91 7.99 -17.99
N TRP A 335 -3.39 8.94 -18.80
CA TRP A 335 -4.50 8.72 -19.73
C TRP A 335 -4.07 7.95 -20.99
N TYR A 336 -2.89 8.27 -21.54
CA TYR A 336 -2.36 7.71 -22.78
C TYR A 336 -1.87 6.26 -22.64
N LEU A 337 -1.38 5.89 -21.45
CA LEU A 337 -0.94 4.54 -21.10
C LEU A 337 -2.02 3.86 -20.22
N PRO A 338 -3.14 3.41 -20.80
CA PRO A 338 -4.16 2.73 -20.02
C PRO A 338 -3.59 1.42 -19.48
N ASN A 339 -3.61 1.28 -18.16
CA ASN A 339 -3.32 0.03 -17.46
C ASN A 339 -4.52 -0.90 -17.69
N THR A 340 -4.31 -2.04 -18.37
CA THR A 340 -5.41 -2.98 -18.68
C THR A 340 -6.01 -3.63 -17.44
N MET A 341 -5.36 -3.53 -16.28
CA MET A 341 -5.88 -3.99 -15.00
C MET A 341 -6.78 -2.96 -14.32
N ARG A 342 -6.72 -1.68 -14.72
CA ARG A 342 -7.43 -0.59 -14.04
C ARG A 342 -8.95 -0.67 -14.22
N VAL A 343 -9.67 -0.43 -13.13
CA VAL A 343 -11.13 -0.35 -13.12
C VAL A 343 -11.58 1.03 -13.62
N TYR A 344 -12.08 1.07 -14.85
CA TYR A 344 -12.72 2.25 -15.42
C TYR A 344 -14.23 2.22 -15.21
N ASN A 345 -14.77 3.26 -14.56
CA ASN A 345 -16.20 3.46 -14.34
C ASN A 345 -16.55 4.96 -14.17
N SER A 346 -17.82 5.26 -13.95
CA SER A 346 -18.33 6.63 -13.76
C SER A 346 -17.89 7.30 -12.45
N HIS A 347 -17.36 6.55 -11.49
CA HIS A 347 -16.88 7.08 -10.21
C HIS A 347 -15.46 7.67 -10.30
N CYS A 348 -14.76 7.48 -11.42
CA CYS A 348 -13.47 8.09 -11.65
C CYS A 348 -13.60 9.59 -11.91
N ARG A 349 -12.93 10.41 -11.07
CA ARG A 349 -12.86 11.86 -11.25
C ARG A 349 -12.14 12.26 -12.55
N TYR A 350 -11.17 11.46 -12.97
CA TYR A 350 -10.40 11.68 -14.20
C TYR A 350 -10.58 10.50 -15.15
N LYS A 351 -10.52 10.78 -16.47
CA LYS A 351 -10.65 9.75 -17.52
C LYS A 351 -9.58 8.66 -17.44
N SER A 352 -8.43 8.94 -16.84
CA SER A 352 -7.37 7.95 -16.60
C SER A 352 -7.70 6.95 -15.50
N CYS A 353 -8.68 7.26 -14.63
CA CYS A 353 -8.96 6.58 -13.36
C CYS A 353 -7.76 6.49 -12.41
N VAL A 354 -6.75 7.36 -12.61
CA VAL A 354 -5.62 7.57 -11.70
C VAL A 354 -5.80 8.92 -11.03
N TYR A 355 -5.53 8.97 -9.73
CA TYR A 355 -5.55 10.19 -8.96
C TYR A 355 -4.17 10.49 -8.40
N GLY A 356 -3.40 11.35 -9.08
CA GLY A 356 -2.01 11.66 -8.72
C GLY A 356 -1.83 12.75 -7.66
N LYS A 357 -2.89 13.12 -6.94
CA LYS A 357 -2.88 14.11 -5.85
C LYS A 357 -3.01 13.43 -4.49
N ARG A 358 -2.85 14.19 -3.39
CA ARG A 358 -2.95 13.63 -2.04
C ARG A 358 -4.26 12.89 -1.79
N ASN A 359 -4.16 11.66 -1.31
CA ASN A 359 -5.28 10.72 -1.22
C ASN A 359 -5.11 9.71 -0.09
N PHE A 360 -6.24 9.11 0.30
CA PHE A 360 -6.31 7.96 1.20
C PHE A 360 -7.34 6.95 0.67
N GLY A 361 -7.17 5.68 1.02
CA GLY A 361 -8.05 4.59 0.65
C GLY A 361 -9.06 4.30 1.74
N THR A 362 -10.24 3.83 1.36
CA THR A 362 -11.28 3.39 2.27
C THR A 362 -11.94 2.11 1.78
N LEU A 363 -12.31 1.25 2.72
CA LEU A 363 -13.16 0.10 2.50
C LEU A 363 -14.32 0.14 3.48
N GLU A 364 -15.54 0.07 2.96
CA GLU A 364 -16.78 0.05 3.73
C GLU A 364 -17.52 -1.26 3.44
N ILE A 365 -18.02 -1.94 4.46
CA ILE A 365 -18.87 -3.12 4.31
C ILE A 365 -20.24 -2.85 4.91
N ASP A 366 -21.27 -2.90 4.09
CA ASP A 366 -22.66 -2.88 4.52
C ASP A 366 -23.12 -4.32 4.77
N TRP A 367 -22.98 -4.75 6.02
CA TRP A 367 -23.35 -6.08 6.48
C TRP A 367 -24.86 -6.31 6.61
N ASP A 368 -25.67 -5.26 6.49
CA ASP A 368 -27.12 -5.32 6.65
C ASP A 368 -27.86 -5.19 5.31
N ALA A 369 -27.13 -4.84 4.23
CA ALA A 369 -27.62 -4.94 2.86
C ALA A 369 -27.85 -6.40 2.42
N ASP A 370 -28.82 -6.59 1.51
CA ASP A 370 -29.06 -7.85 0.80
C ASP A 370 -29.02 -7.62 -0.72
N PRO A 371 -27.95 -8.08 -1.43
CA PRO A 371 -26.79 -8.79 -0.89
C PRO A 371 -25.85 -7.86 -0.09
N VAL A 372 -25.02 -8.44 0.79
CA VAL A 372 -23.96 -7.71 1.52
C VAL A 372 -23.03 -7.00 0.53
N MET A 373 -22.83 -5.70 0.71
CA MET A 373 -22.09 -4.85 -0.22
C MET A 373 -20.74 -4.42 0.35
N ILE A 374 -19.72 -4.40 -0.51
CA ILE A 374 -18.40 -3.84 -0.23
C ILE A 374 -18.18 -2.63 -1.13
N SER A 375 -17.88 -1.48 -0.54
CA SER A 375 -17.47 -0.26 -1.22
C SER A 375 -15.98 -0.04 -1.03
N MET A 376 -15.24 -0.02 -2.14
CA MET A 376 -13.81 0.26 -2.19
C MET A 376 -13.62 1.61 -2.84
N SER A 377 -12.93 2.54 -2.18
CA SER A 377 -12.77 3.91 -2.67
C SER A 377 -11.40 4.48 -2.40
N VAL A 378 -11.00 5.42 -3.26
CA VAL A 378 -9.93 6.38 -3.00
C VAL A 378 -10.59 7.75 -2.80
N LYS A 379 -10.18 8.48 -1.77
CA LYS A 379 -10.73 9.78 -1.38
C LYS A 379 -9.62 10.85 -1.37
N ASP A 380 -9.98 12.09 -1.67
CA ASP A 380 -9.06 13.23 -1.62
C ASP A 380 -8.91 13.82 -0.21
N VAL A 381 -8.07 14.85 -0.07
CA VAL A 381 -7.83 15.57 1.20
C VAL A 381 -9.07 16.21 1.83
N LEU A 382 -10.21 16.29 1.11
CA LEU A 382 -11.49 16.78 1.62
C LEU A 382 -12.49 15.64 1.88
N GLY A 383 -12.05 14.38 1.80
CA GLY A 383 -12.89 13.20 1.99
C GLY A 383 -13.80 12.87 0.81
N ARG A 384 -13.65 13.56 -0.34
CA ARG A 384 -14.49 13.31 -1.51
C ARG A 384 -13.94 12.15 -2.30
N ARG A 385 -14.81 11.22 -2.70
CA ARG A 385 -14.47 10.10 -3.59
C ARG A 385 -13.84 10.64 -4.90
N VAL A 386 -12.71 10.04 -5.28
CA VAL A 386 -12.00 10.31 -6.54
C VAL A 386 -12.02 9.11 -7.49
N SER A 387 -12.15 7.92 -6.92
CA SER A 387 -12.32 6.64 -7.61
C SER A 387 -13.05 5.71 -6.66
N GLY A 388 -13.83 4.77 -7.19
CA GLY A 388 -14.45 3.76 -6.35
C GLY A 388 -15.20 2.68 -7.13
N VAL A 389 -15.37 1.53 -6.49
CA VAL A 389 -16.12 0.40 -7.01
C VAL A 389 -16.91 -0.22 -5.85
N GLU A 390 -18.14 -0.63 -6.15
CA GLU A 390 -19.04 -1.27 -5.20
C GLU A 390 -19.38 -2.65 -5.76
N VAL A 391 -19.24 -3.69 -4.94
CA VAL A 391 -19.48 -5.07 -5.35
C VAL A 391 -20.21 -5.85 -4.26
N PRO A 392 -21.09 -6.80 -4.61
CA PRO A 392 -21.61 -7.76 -3.63
C PRO A 392 -20.48 -8.68 -3.14
N LEU A 393 -20.46 -8.99 -1.85
CA LEU A 393 -19.51 -9.95 -1.25
C LEU A 393 -19.60 -11.34 -1.91
N SER A 394 -20.78 -11.72 -2.39
CA SER A 394 -21.00 -12.98 -3.11
C SER A 394 -20.20 -13.08 -4.41
N THR A 395 -19.78 -11.96 -5.00
CA THR A 395 -18.94 -11.96 -6.21
C THR A 395 -17.47 -12.28 -5.93
N LEU A 396 -17.05 -12.23 -4.67
CA LEU A 396 -15.67 -12.50 -4.24
C LEU A 396 -15.53 -13.92 -3.66
N GLN A 397 -16.32 -14.87 -4.15
CA GLN A 397 -16.32 -16.27 -3.70
C GLN A 397 -15.69 -17.16 -4.77
N PRO A 398 -14.94 -18.22 -4.39
CA PRO A 398 -14.41 -19.20 -5.34
C PRO A 398 -15.47 -19.69 -6.34
N GLY A 399 -15.15 -19.61 -7.64
CA GLY A 399 -16.05 -20.02 -8.72
C GLY A 399 -17.10 -18.98 -9.15
N ALA A 400 -17.14 -17.79 -8.52
CA ALA A 400 -18.07 -16.72 -8.88
C ALA A 400 -17.83 -16.12 -10.28
N LEU A 401 -16.63 -16.29 -10.84
CA LEU A 401 -16.26 -15.86 -12.18
C LEU A 401 -15.49 -16.96 -12.91
N LYS A 402 -16.07 -17.45 -14.00
CA LYS A 402 -15.37 -18.33 -14.93
C LYS A 402 -14.83 -17.52 -16.09
N THR A 403 -13.51 -17.54 -16.24
CA THR A 403 -12.83 -16.81 -17.31
C THR A 403 -12.06 -17.80 -18.18
N GLU A 404 -12.26 -17.74 -19.51
CA GLU A 404 -11.53 -18.59 -20.45
C GLU A 404 -10.02 -18.33 -20.41
N PRO A 405 -9.15 -19.35 -20.57
CA PRO A 405 -7.70 -19.16 -20.63
C PRO A 405 -7.30 -18.15 -21.71
N LEU A 406 -6.31 -17.31 -21.42
CA LEU A 406 -5.75 -16.40 -22.42
C LEU A 406 -5.04 -17.19 -23.52
N LYS A 407 -5.29 -16.82 -24.78
CA LYS A 407 -4.46 -17.32 -25.88
C LYS A 407 -3.08 -16.67 -25.83
N ARG A 408 -2.06 -17.37 -26.32
CA ARG A 408 -0.67 -16.84 -26.34
C ARG A 408 -0.62 -15.50 -27.08
N GLY A 409 -0.17 -14.45 -26.39
CA GLY A 409 -0.05 -13.09 -26.94
C GLY A 409 -1.36 -12.28 -26.95
N GLU A 410 -2.46 -12.84 -26.44
CA GLU A 410 -3.72 -12.12 -26.26
C GLU A 410 -3.60 -11.11 -25.12
N VAL A 411 -4.03 -9.88 -25.38
CA VAL A 411 -4.17 -8.84 -24.35
C VAL A 411 -5.64 -8.67 -24.05
N ARG A 412 -6.05 -8.98 -22.82
CA ARG A 412 -7.42 -8.84 -22.34
C ARG A 412 -7.45 -8.00 -21.07
N ARG A 413 -8.41 -7.08 -21.03
CA ARG A 413 -8.67 -6.24 -19.86
C ARG A 413 -8.91 -7.13 -18.63
N HIS A 414 -8.35 -6.72 -17.49
CA HIS A 414 -8.39 -7.44 -16.22
C HIS A 414 -7.78 -8.85 -16.24
N CYS A 415 -6.97 -9.19 -17.26
CA CYS A 415 -6.37 -10.52 -17.35
C CYS A 415 -4.89 -10.51 -17.70
N THR A 416 -4.38 -9.44 -18.33
CA THR A 416 -2.98 -9.40 -18.76
C THR A 416 -2.13 -8.60 -17.77
N LEU A 417 -1.37 -9.33 -16.94
CA LEU A 417 -0.40 -8.79 -15.98
C LEU A 417 0.86 -8.26 -16.70
N ASP A 418 1.72 -7.56 -15.97
CA ASP A 418 2.98 -6.99 -16.48
C ASP A 418 3.85 -8.05 -17.17
N ALA A 419 3.94 -9.24 -16.57
CA ALA A 419 4.73 -10.37 -17.06
C ALA A 419 4.24 -10.86 -18.44
N ASP A 420 2.91 -10.87 -18.64
CA ASP A 420 2.22 -11.40 -19.82
C ASP A 420 2.08 -10.40 -20.96
N LEU A 421 2.38 -9.12 -20.73
CA LEU A 421 2.28 -8.10 -21.78
C LEU A 421 3.25 -8.40 -22.95
N PRO A 422 2.79 -8.28 -24.20
CA PRO A 422 3.67 -8.42 -25.36
C PRO A 422 4.69 -7.27 -25.40
N TRP A 423 5.82 -7.50 -26.06
CA TRP A 423 6.94 -6.54 -26.11
C TRP A 423 6.56 -5.14 -26.61
N ILE A 424 5.63 -5.06 -27.57
CA ILE A 424 5.08 -3.79 -28.08
C ILE A 424 4.32 -3.03 -26.97
N GLY A 425 3.58 -3.76 -26.13
CA GLY A 425 2.88 -3.20 -24.98
C GLY A 425 3.84 -2.76 -23.88
N LYS A 426 4.84 -3.59 -23.55
CA LYS A 426 5.82 -3.30 -22.50
C LYS A 426 6.57 -1.99 -22.74
N PHE A 427 6.97 -1.68 -23.97
CA PHE A 427 7.73 -0.45 -24.26
C PHE A 427 6.90 0.65 -24.92
N ARG A 428 5.57 0.66 -24.71
CA ARG A 428 4.65 1.60 -25.37
C ARG A 428 5.07 3.06 -25.20
N LEU A 429 5.40 3.50 -23.98
CA LEU A 429 5.85 4.88 -23.75
C LEU A 429 7.16 5.18 -24.50
N ALA A 430 8.11 4.25 -24.50
CA ALA A 430 9.36 4.37 -25.23
C ALA A 430 9.13 4.53 -26.73
N TYR A 431 8.32 3.67 -27.35
CA TYR A 431 8.02 3.78 -28.78
C TYR A 431 7.36 5.11 -29.13
N SER A 432 6.39 5.55 -28.33
CA SER A 432 5.73 6.84 -28.56
C SER A 432 6.71 8.00 -28.44
N PHE A 433 7.58 7.99 -27.43
CA PHE A 433 8.58 9.02 -27.21
C PHE A 433 9.63 9.08 -28.32
N PHE A 434 10.23 7.95 -28.68
CA PHE A 434 11.26 7.89 -29.73
C PHE A 434 10.66 8.09 -31.11
N GLY A 435 9.45 7.58 -31.36
CA GLY A 435 8.71 7.80 -32.61
C GLY A 435 8.39 9.28 -32.83
N LEU A 436 7.86 9.97 -31.81
CA LEU A 436 7.60 11.40 -31.89
C LEU A 436 8.89 12.20 -32.08
N SER A 437 9.95 11.84 -31.34
CA SER A 437 11.26 12.49 -31.45
C SER A 437 11.86 12.32 -32.85
N PHE A 438 11.73 11.13 -33.46
CA PHE A 438 12.14 10.89 -34.84
C PHE A 438 11.36 11.76 -35.84
N VAL A 439 10.03 11.85 -35.71
CA VAL A 439 9.20 12.73 -36.57
C VAL A 439 9.61 14.20 -36.43
N LEU A 440 9.85 14.67 -35.20
CA LEU A 440 10.19 16.07 -34.96
C LEU A 440 11.60 16.45 -35.39
N THR A 441 12.55 15.51 -35.37
CA THR A 441 13.98 15.80 -35.66
C THR A 441 14.42 15.33 -37.03
N ALA A 442 14.02 14.14 -37.47
CA ALA A 442 14.47 13.56 -38.73
C ALA A 442 13.60 14.00 -39.92
N SER A 443 12.29 14.18 -39.76
CA SER A 443 11.42 14.59 -40.88
C SER A 443 11.77 15.97 -41.43
N PRO A 444 12.08 17.01 -40.62
CA PRO A 444 12.55 18.29 -41.16
C PRO A 444 13.91 18.18 -41.85
N CYS A 445 14.83 17.36 -41.32
CA CYS A 445 16.13 17.12 -41.94
C CYS A 445 16.01 16.41 -43.30
N VAL A 446 15.16 15.39 -43.39
CA VAL A 446 14.89 14.66 -44.63
C VAL A 446 14.18 15.54 -45.65
N MET A 447 13.18 16.32 -45.23
CA MET A 447 12.49 17.28 -46.09
C MET A 447 13.44 18.37 -46.59
N GLY A 448 14.31 18.89 -45.72
CA GLY A 448 15.36 19.83 -46.08
C GLY A 448 16.37 19.24 -47.06
N TYR A 449 16.81 18.00 -46.84
CA TYR A 449 17.71 17.27 -47.75
C TYR A 449 17.08 17.01 -49.12
N VAL A 450 15.81 16.58 -49.16
CA VAL A 450 15.08 16.34 -50.42
C VAL A 450 14.86 17.65 -51.17
N ALA A 451 14.50 18.74 -50.48
CA ALA A 451 14.39 20.07 -51.07
C ALA A 451 15.74 20.53 -51.65
N PHE A 452 16.83 20.36 -50.89
CA PHE A 452 18.20 20.67 -51.34
C PHE A 452 18.58 19.85 -52.59
N LYS A 453 18.29 18.55 -52.62
CA LYS A 453 18.55 17.69 -53.80
C LYS A 453 17.71 18.08 -55.02
N LYS A 454 16.43 18.44 -54.83
CA LYS A 454 15.57 18.94 -55.92
C LYS A 454 16.06 20.27 -56.50
N LEU A 455 16.57 21.17 -55.66
CA LEU A 455 17.17 22.44 -56.11
C LEU A 455 18.49 22.24 -56.88
N ARG A 456 19.23 21.16 -56.58
CA ARG A 456 20.49 20.79 -57.27
C ARG A 456 20.32 19.85 -58.47
N ALA A 457 19.12 19.36 -58.76
CA ALA A 457 18.89 18.51 -59.91
C ALA A 457 19.18 19.30 -61.20
N PRO A 458 20.08 18.85 -62.09
CA PRO A 458 20.37 19.57 -63.31
C PRO A 458 19.09 19.66 -64.14
N ARG A 459 18.66 20.88 -64.47
CA ARG A 459 17.58 21.11 -65.45
C ARG A 459 17.96 20.36 -66.72
N ARG A 460 17.27 19.26 -67.04
CA ARG A 460 17.37 18.62 -68.36
C ARG A 460 17.05 19.71 -69.38
N ARG A 461 18.08 20.20 -70.08
CA ARG A 461 17.90 21.07 -71.24
C ARG A 461 17.16 20.24 -72.28
N GLY A 462 15.88 20.57 -72.47
CA GLY A 462 15.08 20.03 -73.56
C GLY A 462 15.73 20.37 -74.90
N HIS A 463 15.74 19.39 -75.80
CA HIS A 463 15.98 19.57 -77.22
C HIS A 463 15.15 20.75 -77.76
N ASN A 464 15.80 21.69 -78.44
CA ASN A 464 15.56 22.02 -79.85
C ASN A 464 16.19 23.37 -80.22
N GLN A 465 17.10 23.36 -81.20
CA GLN A 465 17.03 24.09 -82.48
C GLN A 465 18.44 24.25 -83.10
N LYS A 466 18.61 23.69 -84.30
CA LYS A 466 19.60 24.12 -85.29
C LYS A 466 19.21 25.50 -85.82
N PRO A 467 20.21 26.35 -86.14
CA PRO A 467 20.43 26.79 -87.53
C PRO A 467 21.94 26.89 -87.85
N ASP A 468 22.48 26.89 -89.07
CA ASP A 468 22.01 26.85 -90.46
C ASP A 468 22.90 25.85 -91.25
#